data_AF-A0A9P8F848-F1
#
_entry.id   AF-A0A9P8F848-F1
#
_cell.length_a   1.000
_cell.length_b   1.000
_cell.length_c   1.000
_cell.angle_alpha   90.00
_cell.angle_beta   90.00
_cell.angle_gamma   90.00
#
_symmetry.space_group_name_H-M   'P 1'
#
loop_
_entity.id
_entity.type
_entity.pdbx_description
1 polymer ?
#
loop_
_entity_poly.entity_id
_entity_poly.type
_entity_poly.pdbx_seq_one_letter_code
_entity_poly.pdbx_strand_id
1 'polypeptide(L)'
;DNLEYDQEKGHMLPQIPLHKARQIMTRADFIQSYDAINIFTIDSKAMVRADSVPMMNAFREICAEEGFDEYLEATLDRISAIESLGRTRELTIKDLWDGGKYRVTTRNAKGAIEKLINFEVEEKEEDKDKD
;
A
#
# COMPACT_ATOMS: atom_id res chain seq x y z
N ASP A 1 -2.30 32.04 3.04
CA ASP A 1 -1.45 31.36 2.06
C ASP A 1 0.00 31.56 2.47
N ASN A 2 0.60 30.59 3.16
CA ASN A 2 1.89 30.76 3.86
C ASN A 2 3.06 30.34 2.97
N LEU A 3 3.32 31.08 1.89
CA LEU A 3 4.64 31.08 1.25
C LEU A 3 5.37 32.30 1.77
N GLU A 4 6.17 32.09 2.82
CA GLU A 4 7.03 33.14 3.35
C GLU A 4 8.07 33.47 2.27
N TYR A 5 8.08 34.72 1.82
CA TYR A 5 9.01 35.19 0.79
C TYR A 5 10.18 35.89 1.45
N ASP A 6 11.38 35.36 1.24
CA ASP A 6 12.64 35.96 1.66
C ASP A 6 13.24 36.73 0.46
N GLN A 7 13.68 37.97 0.67
CA GLN A 7 14.21 38.82 -0.41
C GLN A 7 15.49 38.27 -1.05
N GLU A 8 16.28 37.47 -0.31
CA GLU A 8 17.52 36.87 -0.81
C GLU A 8 17.34 35.42 -1.26
N LYS A 9 16.48 34.65 -0.57
CA LYS A 9 16.30 33.20 -0.79
C LYS A 9 15.06 32.86 -1.62
N GLY A 10 14.17 33.82 -1.86
CA GLY A 10 12.93 33.63 -2.61
C GLY A 10 11.82 32.96 -1.79
N HIS A 11 10.92 32.26 -2.49
CA HIS A 11 9.80 31.57 -1.85
C HIS A 11 10.28 30.39 -1.01
N MET A 12 9.99 30.42 0.30
CA MET A 12 10.23 29.30 1.19
C MET A 12 9.08 28.29 1.09
N LEU A 13 9.38 27.15 0.46
CA LEU A 13 8.43 26.04 0.36
C LEU A 13 8.38 25.25 1.68
N PRO A 14 7.20 24.75 2.07
CA PRO A 14 7.10 23.82 3.18
C PRO A 14 7.86 22.53 2.87
N GLN A 15 8.48 21.98 3.90
CA GLN A 15 9.33 20.81 3.77
C GLN A 15 9.18 19.89 4.98
N ILE A 16 9.37 18.59 4.76
CA ILE A 16 9.33 17.56 5.80
C ILE A 16 10.61 16.72 5.75
N PRO A 17 11.11 16.21 6.89
CA PRO A 17 12.22 15.27 6.88
C PRO A 17 11.89 14.00 6.09
N LEU A 18 12.88 13.45 5.38
CA LEU A 18 12.73 12.24 4.56
C LEU A 18 12.13 11.05 5.33
N HIS A 19 12.50 10.87 6.59
CA HIS A 19 11.93 9.80 7.41
C HIS A 19 10.43 9.97 7.66
N LYS A 20 9.94 11.21 7.79
CA LYS A 20 8.50 11.50 7.92
C LYS A 20 7.78 11.31 6.59
N ALA A 21 8.39 11.74 5.48
CA ALA A 21 7.84 11.50 4.15
C ALA A 21 7.64 10.00 3.88
N ARG A 22 8.61 9.16 4.26
CA ARG A 22 8.52 7.70 4.19
C ARG A 22 7.36 7.13 5.01
N GLN A 23 7.13 7.67 6.21
CA GLN A 23 6.02 7.24 7.06
C GLN A 23 4.67 7.59 6.43
N ILE A 24 4.52 8.82 5.94
CA ILE A 24 3.26 9.32 5.35
C ILE A 24 2.92 8.55 4.07
N MET A 25 3.91 8.32 3.20
CA MET A 25 3.67 7.69 1.90
C MET A 25 3.38 6.19 1.96
N THR A 26 3.72 5.52 3.07
CA THR A 26 3.71 4.05 3.32
C THR A 26 4.55 3.20 2.34
N ARG A 27 4.69 3.64 1.08
CA ARG A 27 5.55 3.12 0.02
C ARG A 27 6.82 3.96 -0.11
N ALA A 28 7.77 3.69 0.77
CA ALA A 28 9.06 4.37 0.78
C ALA A 28 9.92 4.12 -0.47
N ASP A 29 9.65 3.04 -1.21
CA ASP A 29 10.34 2.66 -2.44
C ASP A 29 10.09 3.67 -3.58
N PHE A 30 8.91 4.31 -3.61
CA PHE A 30 8.56 5.29 -4.63
C PHE A 30 9.20 6.66 -4.45
N ILE A 31 9.74 6.96 -3.28
CA ILE A 31 10.32 8.28 -3.01
C ILE A 31 11.42 8.65 -3.98
N GLN A 32 12.32 7.71 -4.31
CA GLN A 32 13.40 7.96 -5.26
C GLN A 32 12.87 8.18 -6.68
N SER A 33 11.81 7.45 -7.06
CA SER A 33 11.20 7.62 -8.38
C SER A 33 10.56 8.99 -8.53
N TYR A 34 9.87 9.49 -7.50
CA TYR A 34 9.20 10.79 -7.52
C TYR A 34 10.18 11.96 -7.49
N ASP A 35 11.31 11.80 -6.82
CA ASP A 35 12.45 12.71 -6.91
C ASP A 35 13.03 12.76 -8.34
N ALA A 36 13.25 11.60 -8.95
CA ALA A 36 13.79 11.52 -10.32
C ALA A 36 12.88 12.12 -11.40
N ILE A 37 11.56 12.14 -11.18
CA ILE A 37 10.58 12.76 -12.11
C ILE A 37 10.15 14.17 -11.69
N ASN A 38 10.84 14.79 -10.72
CA ASN A 38 10.63 16.18 -10.28
C ASN A 38 9.21 16.48 -9.75
N ILE A 39 8.59 15.52 -9.05
CA ILE A 39 7.34 15.77 -8.32
C ILE A 39 7.64 16.48 -6.99
N PHE A 40 8.68 16.02 -6.30
CA PHE A 40 9.28 16.69 -5.15
C PHE A 40 10.79 16.51 -5.23
N THR A 41 11.56 17.33 -4.50
CA THR A 41 13.02 17.19 -4.42
C THR A 41 13.45 16.79 -3.01
N ILE A 42 14.50 15.99 -2.91
CA ILE A 42 15.22 15.68 -1.67
C ILE A 42 16.52 16.48 -1.62
N ASP A 43 16.67 17.37 -0.64
CA ASP A 43 17.89 18.16 -0.49
C ASP A 43 19.02 17.40 0.23
N SER A 44 20.21 18.02 0.28
CA SER A 44 21.39 17.48 0.96
C SER A 44 21.23 17.31 2.48
N LYS A 45 20.20 17.92 3.09
CA LYS A 45 19.84 17.78 4.50
C LYS A 45 18.72 16.73 4.70
N ALA A 46 18.40 15.95 3.67
CA ALA A 46 17.32 14.98 3.66
C ALA A 46 15.94 15.59 3.97
N MET A 47 15.69 16.79 3.44
CA MET A 47 14.38 17.44 3.47
C MET A 47 13.67 17.24 2.13
N VAL A 48 12.41 16.86 2.20
CA VAL A 48 11.51 16.66 1.07
C VAL A 48 10.61 17.88 0.94
N ARG A 49 10.60 18.50 -0.24
CA ARG A 49 9.73 19.63 -0.59
C ARG A 49 9.25 19.51 -2.03
N ALA A 50 8.17 20.21 -2.40
CA ALA A 50 7.78 20.30 -3.80
C ALA A 50 8.95 20.82 -4.67
N ASP A 51 9.07 20.30 -5.89
CA ASP A 51 10.21 20.61 -6.77
C ASP A 51 10.27 22.08 -7.16
N SER A 52 9.10 22.73 -7.23
CA SER A 52 8.97 24.13 -7.58
C SER A 52 7.77 24.80 -6.91
N VAL A 53 7.74 26.14 -6.95
CA VAL A 53 6.60 26.93 -6.46
C VAL A 53 5.30 26.60 -7.22
N PRO A 54 5.29 26.51 -8.57
CA PRO A 54 4.09 26.06 -9.30
C PRO A 54 3.60 24.68 -8.87
N MET A 55 4.51 23.73 -8.64
CA MET A 55 4.14 22.39 -8.15
C MET A 55 3.49 22.45 -6.76
N MET A 56 4.04 23.27 -5.85
CA MET A 56 3.43 23.48 -4.53
C MET A 56 2.03 24.10 -4.65
N ASN A 57 1.83 25.04 -5.57
CA ASN A 57 0.52 25.64 -5.80
C ASN A 57 -0.47 24.61 -6.36
N ALA A 58 -0.04 23.76 -7.31
CA ALA A 58 -0.86 22.68 -7.83
C ALA A 58 -1.27 21.68 -6.73
N PHE A 59 -0.36 21.30 -5.83
CA PHE A 59 -0.71 20.47 -4.67
C PHE A 59 -1.76 21.15 -3.78
N ARG A 60 -1.63 22.44 -3.50
CA ARG A 60 -2.60 23.18 -2.69
C ARG A 60 -3.96 23.28 -3.36
N GLU A 61 -3.97 23.54 -4.66
CA GLU A 61 -5.20 23.65 -5.45
C GLU A 61 -5.96 22.32 -5.40
N ILE A 62 -5.29 21.20 -5.72
CA ILE A 62 -5.89 19.86 -5.70
C ILE A 62 -6.36 19.48 -4.29
N CYS A 63 -5.52 19.70 -3.26
CA CYS A 63 -5.91 19.38 -1.88
C CYS A 63 -7.02 20.29 -1.34
N ALA A 64 -7.29 21.44 -1.98
CA ALA A 64 -8.37 22.35 -1.60
C ALA A 64 -9.67 22.11 -2.40
N GLU A 65 -9.67 21.16 -3.35
CA GLU A 65 -10.88 20.78 -4.09
C GLU A 65 -11.93 20.21 -3.13
N GLU A 66 -13.20 20.58 -3.36
CA GLU A 66 -14.32 20.05 -2.57
C GLU A 66 -14.41 18.53 -2.76
N GLY A 67 -14.47 17.79 -1.64
CA GLY A 67 -14.52 16.34 -1.66
C GLY A 67 -13.16 15.62 -1.71
N PHE A 68 -12.04 16.35 -1.72
CA PHE A 68 -10.70 15.75 -1.78
C PHE A 68 -10.45 14.81 -0.59
N ASP A 69 -10.78 15.26 0.63
CA ASP A 69 -10.55 14.48 1.86
C ASP A 69 -11.38 13.19 1.86
N GLU A 70 -12.66 13.26 1.47
CA GLU A 70 -13.53 12.08 1.35
C GLU A 70 -13.04 11.12 0.27
N TYR A 71 -12.58 11.64 -0.88
CA TYR A 71 -12.04 10.83 -1.96
C TYR A 71 -10.72 10.14 -1.55
N LEU A 72 -9.85 10.86 -0.83
CA LEU A 72 -8.61 10.33 -0.30
C LEU A 72 -8.89 9.19 0.68
N GLU A 73 -9.78 9.40 1.65
CA GLU A 73 -10.15 8.39 2.65
C GLU A 73 -10.76 7.16 1.98
N ALA A 74 -11.71 7.34 1.05
CA ALA A 74 -12.31 6.23 0.30
C ALA A 74 -11.26 5.44 -0.52
N THR A 75 -10.22 6.11 -1.02
CA THR A 75 -9.12 5.44 -1.73
C THR A 75 -8.25 4.63 -0.77
N LEU A 76 -7.89 5.19 0.38
CA LEU A 76 -7.11 4.50 1.41
C LEU A 76 -7.85 3.28 1.98
N ASP A 77 -9.16 3.41 2.22
CA ASP A 77 -10.02 2.32 2.68
C ASP A 77 -10.05 1.17 1.66
N ARG A 78 -10.18 1.49 0.37
CA ARG A 78 -10.17 0.49 -0.70
C ARG A 78 -8.83 -0.24 -0.80
N ILE A 79 -7.71 0.48 -0.68
CA ILE A 79 -6.38 -0.14 -0.68
C ILE A 79 -6.26 -1.07 0.53
N SER A 80 -6.64 -0.60 1.72
CA SER A 80 -6.61 -1.37 2.96
C SER A 80 -7.47 -2.63 2.89
N ALA A 81 -8.68 -2.53 2.31
CA ALA A 81 -9.56 -3.66 2.08
C ALA A 81 -8.92 -4.70 1.15
N ILE A 82 -8.34 -4.27 0.02
CA ILE A 82 -7.64 -5.16 -0.93
C ILE A 82 -6.46 -5.86 -0.24
N GLU A 83 -5.64 -5.12 0.52
CA GLU A 83 -4.52 -5.71 1.23
C GLU A 83 -4.97 -6.72 2.30
N SER A 84 -6.08 -6.46 3.01
CA SER A 84 -6.63 -7.41 3.98
C SER A 84 -7.10 -8.71 3.32
N LEU A 85 -7.71 -8.61 2.14
CA LEU A 85 -8.13 -9.77 1.35
C LEU A 85 -6.92 -10.54 0.83
N GLY A 86 -5.88 -9.84 0.35
CA GLY A 86 -4.62 -10.43 -0.09
C GLY A 86 -3.92 -11.20 1.03
N ARG A 87 -3.81 -10.61 2.23
CA ARG A 87 -3.25 -11.25 3.43
C ARG A 87 -4.06 -12.46 3.87
N THR A 88 -5.40 -12.37 3.84
CA THR A 88 -6.26 -13.52 4.16
C THR A 88 -6.08 -14.65 3.16
N ARG A 89 -5.97 -14.33 1.86
CA ARG A 89 -5.72 -15.31 0.81
C ARG A 89 -4.35 -15.97 0.96
N GLU A 90 -3.30 -15.19 1.24
CA GLU A 90 -1.95 -15.70 1.45
C GLU A 90 -1.88 -16.63 2.66
N LEU A 91 -2.47 -16.25 3.80
CA LEU A 91 -2.59 -17.11 4.98
C LEU A 91 -3.37 -18.39 4.66
N THR A 92 -4.50 -18.28 3.95
CA THR A 92 -5.32 -19.46 3.57
C THR A 92 -4.54 -20.43 2.68
N ILE A 93 -3.76 -19.92 1.73
CA ILE A 93 -2.92 -20.73 0.83
C ILE A 93 -1.78 -21.37 1.61
N LYS A 94 -1.14 -20.64 2.53
CA LYS A 94 -0.05 -21.15 3.35
C LYS A 94 -0.53 -22.23 4.33
N ASP A 95 -1.65 -22.01 5.01
CA ASP A 95 -2.27 -23.02 5.87
C ASP A 95 -2.59 -24.30 5.10
N LEU A 96 -3.00 -24.17 3.83
CA LEU A 96 -3.31 -25.29 2.96
C LEU A 96 -2.04 -25.98 2.41
N TRP A 97 -0.98 -25.23 2.12
CA TRP A 97 0.32 -25.73 1.62
C TRP A 97 1.15 -26.40 2.72
N ASP A 98 1.10 -25.90 3.97
CA ASP A 98 1.81 -26.46 5.13
C ASP A 98 1.10 -27.70 5.72
N GLY A 99 0.37 -28.46 4.89
CA GLY A 99 -0.31 -29.70 5.26
C GLY A 99 -1.74 -29.53 5.79
N GLY A 100 -2.36 -28.36 5.60
CA GLY A 100 -3.75 -28.12 5.98
C GLY A 100 -4.75 -28.99 5.22
N LYS A 101 -5.76 -29.49 5.92
CA LYS A 101 -6.82 -30.35 5.36
C LYS A 101 -8.18 -29.71 5.61
N TYR A 102 -8.93 -29.40 4.55
CA TYR A 102 -10.31 -28.95 4.70
C TYR A 102 -11.27 -30.15 4.62
N ARG A 103 -12.05 -30.35 5.69
CA ARG A 103 -13.09 -31.39 5.75
C ARG A 103 -14.47 -30.76 5.72
N VAL A 104 -15.20 -30.97 4.64
CA VAL A 104 -16.61 -30.55 4.50
C VAL A 104 -17.50 -31.74 4.79
N THR A 105 -18.42 -31.61 5.76
CA THR A 105 -19.44 -32.63 6.04
C THR A 105 -20.84 -32.06 5.83
N THR A 106 -21.67 -32.78 5.10
CA THR A 106 -23.11 -32.51 5.00
C THR A 106 -23.85 -33.52 5.86
N ARG A 107 -24.81 -33.06 6.65
CA ARG A 107 -25.64 -33.90 7.53
C ARG A 107 -27.08 -33.85 7.06
N ASN A 108 -27.77 -34.99 7.10
CA ASN A 108 -29.19 -35.08 6.78
C ASN A 108 -30.07 -34.56 7.92
N ALA A 109 -31.38 -34.47 7.67
CA ALA A 109 -32.37 -34.00 8.65
C ALA A 109 -32.44 -34.84 9.96
N LYS A 110 -31.88 -36.05 9.97
CA LYS A 110 -31.76 -36.92 11.15
C LYS A 110 -30.41 -36.79 11.87
N GLY A 111 -29.57 -35.84 11.44
CA GLY A 111 -28.26 -35.54 12.03
C GLY A 111 -27.13 -36.49 11.61
N ALA A 112 -27.41 -37.48 10.76
CA ALA A 112 -26.40 -38.40 10.25
C ALA A 112 -25.59 -37.75 9.12
N ILE A 113 -24.28 -38.00 9.09
CA ILE A 113 -23.38 -37.51 8.02
C ILE A 113 -23.78 -38.20 6.71
N GLU A 114 -24.16 -37.41 5.73
CA GLU A 114 -24.64 -37.87 4.42
C GLU A 114 -23.51 -37.86 3.38
N LYS A 115 -22.64 -36.85 3.38
CA LYS A 115 -21.41 -36.83 2.57
C LYS A 115 -20.26 -36.17 3.31
N LEU A 116 -19.06 -36.69 3.07
CA LEU A 116 -17.80 -36.15 3.55
C LEU A 116 -16.88 -35.91 2.35
N ILE A 117 -16.41 -34.68 2.20
CA ILE A 117 -15.49 -34.25 1.14
C ILE A 117 -14.22 -33.73 1.83
N ASN A 118 -13.07 -34.30 1.48
CA ASN A 118 -11.77 -33.85 1.96
C ASN A 118 -11.03 -33.15 0.82
N PHE A 119 -10.48 -31.98 1.09
CA PHE A 119 -9.52 -31.29 0.22
C PHE A 119 -8.15 -31.38 0.88
N GLU A 120 -7.20 -31.96 0.16
CA GLU A 120 -5.79 -32.06 0.55
C GLU A 120 -4.95 -31.49 -0.59
N VAL A 121 -3.84 -30.82 -0.27
CA VAL A 121 -2.85 -30.40 -1.26
C VAL A 121 -1.96 -31.58 -1.59
N GLU A 122 -1.87 -31.94 -2.87
CA GLU A 122 -0.81 -32.82 -3.33
C GLU A 122 0.51 -32.04 -3.31
N GLU A 123 1.49 -32.54 -2.54
CA GLU A 123 2.86 -32.07 -2.61
C GLU A 123 3.37 -32.30 -4.05
N LYS A 124 3.81 -31.24 -4.73
CA LYS A 124 4.54 -31.42 -5.98
C LYS A 124 5.88 -32.05 -5.67
N GLU A 125 6.22 -33.16 -6.33
CA GLU A 125 7.59 -33.66 -6.34
C GLU A 125 8.51 -32.54 -6.83
N GLU A 126 9.43 -32.09 -5.98
CA GLU A 126 10.51 -31.21 -6.40
C GLU A 126 11.30 -31.94 -7.48
N ASP A 127 11.20 -31.47 -8.72
CA ASP A 127 12.12 -31.86 -9.80
C ASP A 127 13.54 -31.52 -9.36
N LYS A 128 14.22 -32.53 -8.79
CA LYS A 128 15.68 -32.55 -8.62
C LYS A 128 16.34 -32.75 -9.98
N ASP A 129 16.22 -31.76 -10.83
CA ASP A 129 17.06 -31.59 -12.00
C ASP A 129 17.95 -30.36 -11.78
N LYS A 130 19.27 -30.36 -11.85
CA LYS A 130 20.38 -31.32 -11.94
C LYS A 130 21.62 -30.40 -11.77
N ASP A 131 22.60 -30.79 -10.97
CA ASP A 131 23.92 -30.13 -10.95
C ASP A 131 24.59 -30.12 -12.33
#